data_AF-A0A7C7AJE8-F1
#
_entry.id   AF-A0A7C7AJE8-F1
#
_cell.length_a   1.000
_cell.length_b   1.000
_cell.length_c   1.000
_cell.angle_alpha   90.00
_cell.angle_beta   90.00
_cell.angle_gamma   90.00
#
_symmetry.space_group_name_H-M   'P 1'
#
loop_
_entity.id
_entity.type
_entity.pdbx_description
1 polymer ?
#
loop_
_entity_poly.entity_id
_entity_poly.type
_entity_poly.pdbx_seq_one_letter_code
_entity_poly.pdbx_strand_id
1 'polypeptide(L)'
;MFYLGAACHLVQDVTIPQHANVRLLDNHRSFENWIIRMHRRFHKFKVYKGGIYLNSIGKYIELNSREAIRTHEKYSHIENDHARFYKITSVVLVLAQKTTAGVMVKFYYDVQKLKAILLFKTFPR
;
A
#
# COMPACT_ATOMS: atom_id res chain seq x y z
N MET A 1 17.25 -5.57 -5.07
CA MET A 1 16.28 -4.45 -4.99
C MET A 1 15.07 -4.61 -5.89
N PHE A 2 15.22 -5.07 -7.14
CA PHE A 2 14.10 -5.26 -8.09
C PHE A 2 12.90 -6.04 -7.52
N TYR A 3 13.12 -7.26 -6.99
CA TYR A 3 12.03 -8.08 -6.45
C TYR A 3 11.35 -7.49 -5.20
N LEU A 4 12.09 -6.73 -4.38
CA LEU A 4 11.47 -5.99 -3.28
C LEU A 4 10.53 -4.90 -3.82
N GLY A 5 10.93 -4.22 -4.89
CA GLY A 5 10.08 -3.26 -5.60
C GLY A 5 8.81 -3.92 -6.13
N ALA A 6 8.93 -5.06 -6.81
CA ALA A 6 7.78 -5.82 -7.32
C ALA A 6 6.84 -6.29 -6.20
N ALA A 7 7.39 -6.78 -5.07
CA ALA A 7 6.59 -7.17 -3.91
C ALA A 7 5.86 -5.97 -3.29
N CYS A 8 6.53 -4.82 -3.14
CA CYS A 8 5.90 -3.59 -2.66
C CYS A 8 4.78 -3.14 -3.59
N HIS A 9 4.98 -3.19 -4.91
CA HIS A 9 3.97 -2.82 -5.90
C HIS A 9 2.70 -3.66 -5.73
N LEU A 10 2.80 -4.99 -5.63
CA LEU A 10 1.63 -5.86 -5.40
C LEU A 10 0.90 -5.55 -4.09
N VAL A 11 1.65 -5.25 -3.02
CA VAL A 11 1.05 -4.85 -1.73
C VAL A 11 0.38 -3.47 -1.83
N GLN A 12 0.90 -2.56 -2.63
CA GLN A 12 0.33 -1.24 -2.87
C GLN A 12 -0.93 -1.31 -3.73
N ASP A 13 -0.96 -2.14 -4.77
CA ASP A 13 -2.07 -2.19 -5.72
C ASP A 13 -3.38 -2.54 -5.01
N VAL A 14 -3.35 -3.41 -4.01
CA VAL A 14 -4.54 -3.76 -3.21
C VAL A 14 -5.04 -2.63 -2.30
N THR A 15 -4.38 -1.47 -2.25
CA THR A 15 -4.94 -0.25 -1.64
C THR A 15 -5.90 0.49 -2.56
N ILE A 16 -5.89 0.18 -3.86
CA ILE A 16 -6.84 0.73 -4.82
C ILE A 16 -8.11 -0.15 -4.77
N PRO A 17 -9.29 0.44 -4.49
CA PRO A 17 -10.52 -0.34 -4.30
C PRO A 17 -10.87 -1.25 -5.48
N GLN A 18 -10.57 -0.81 -6.71
CA GLN A 18 -10.84 -1.56 -7.93
C GLN A 18 -10.00 -2.84 -8.03
N HIS A 19 -8.74 -2.81 -7.57
CA HIS A 19 -7.87 -3.98 -7.50
C HIS A 19 -8.27 -4.92 -6.35
N ALA A 20 -8.72 -4.35 -5.22
CA ALA A 20 -9.20 -5.12 -4.07
C ALA A 20 -10.54 -5.85 -4.33
N ASN A 21 -11.43 -5.28 -5.16
CA ASN A 21 -12.74 -5.84 -5.50
C ASN A 21 -12.74 -6.64 -6.81
N VAL A 22 -11.58 -6.82 -7.46
CA VAL A 22 -11.43 -7.54 -8.76
C VAL A 22 -12.32 -6.95 -9.87
N ARG A 23 -12.82 -5.73 -9.69
CA ARG A 23 -13.62 -4.99 -10.69
C ARG A 23 -12.70 -4.13 -11.56
N LEU A 24 -11.79 -4.80 -12.25
CA LEU A 24 -10.76 -4.19 -13.10
C LEU A 24 -11.34 -3.41 -14.29
N LEU A 25 -12.58 -3.64 -14.71
CA LEU A 25 -13.08 -3.12 -15.99
C LEU A 25 -13.88 -1.80 -15.87
N ASP A 26 -14.30 -1.38 -14.68
CA ASP A 26 -15.11 -0.17 -14.52
C ASP A 26 -14.29 1.00 -13.95
N ASN A 27 -14.04 1.99 -14.81
CA ASN A 27 -13.59 3.36 -14.47
C ASN A 27 -12.31 3.50 -13.61
N HIS A 28 -11.52 2.43 -13.37
CA HIS A 28 -10.28 2.48 -12.58
C HIS A 28 -9.25 3.45 -13.17
N ARG A 29 -9.15 3.47 -14.51
CA ARG A 29 -8.17 4.28 -15.23
C ARG A 29 -8.38 5.78 -15.03
N SER A 30 -9.62 6.25 -14.89
CA SER A 30 -9.89 7.67 -14.65
C SER A 30 -9.44 8.09 -13.25
N PHE A 31 -9.67 7.23 -12.25
CA PHE A 31 -9.24 7.45 -10.87
C PHE A 31 -7.71 7.45 -10.75
N GLU A 32 -7.04 6.45 -11.31
CA GLU A 32 -5.58 6.37 -11.28
C GLU A 32 -4.93 7.56 -12.02
N ASN A 33 -5.44 7.91 -13.20
CA ASN A 33 -4.98 9.10 -13.93
C ASN A 33 -5.21 10.39 -13.14
N TRP A 34 -6.32 10.49 -12.41
CA TRP A 34 -6.57 11.61 -11.50
C TRP A 34 -5.53 11.66 -10.38
N ILE A 35 -5.22 10.52 -9.75
CA ILE A 35 -4.17 10.45 -8.70
C ILE A 35 -2.83 10.90 -9.28
N ILE A 36 -2.42 10.42 -10.45
CA ILE A 36 -1.14 10.80 -11.08
C ILE A 36 -1.05 12.32 -11.23
N ARG A 37 -2.12 12.99 -11.65
CA ARG A 37 -2.14 14.46 -11.79
C ARG A 37 -2.14 15.20 -10.45
N MET A 38 -2.75 14.63 -9.42
CA MET A 38 -3.05 15.34 -8.17
C MET A 38 -2.12 14.97 -7.00
N HIS A 39 -1.40 13.85 -7.04
CA HIS A 39 -0.65 13.31 -5.89
C HIS A 39 0.36 14.31 -5.28
N ARG A 40 0.96 15.17 -6.12
CA ARG A 40 1.92 16.18 -5.65
C ARG A 40 1.27 17.46 -5.13
N ARG A 41 0.03 17.73 -5.55
CA ARG A 41 -0.67 19.00 -5.30
C ARG A 41 -1.23 19.11 -3.87
N PHE A 42 -1.47 18.00 -3.21
CA PHE A 42 -2.07 18.00 -1.87
C PHE A 42 -1.10 17.44 -0.82
N HIS A 43 -0.77 18.26 0.18
CA HIS A 43 0.06 17.84 1.29
C HIS A 43 -0.57 16.67 2.09
N LYS A 44 -1.90 16.63 2.16
CA LYS A 44 -2.68 15.56 2.82
C LYS A 44 -2.37 14.16 2.27
N PHE A 45 -1.82 14.06 1.07
CA PHE A 45 -1.50 12.78 0.44
C PHE A 45 -0.11 12.26 0.81
N LYS A 46 0.70 13.03 1.54
CA LYS A 46 2.09 12.68 1.86
C LYS A 46 2.21 12.16 3.28
N VAL A 47 3.02 11.13 3.46
CA VAL A 47 3.33 10.56 4.78
C VAL A 47 4.82 10.68 5.04
N TYR A 48 5.18 11.29 6.18
CA TYR A 48 6.58 11.45 6.59
C TYR A 48 6.93 10.62 7.83
N LYS A 49 5.94 10.10 8.55
CA LYS A 49 6.11 9.30 9.77
C LYS A 49 4.90 8.40 10.05
N GLY A 50 5.08 7.45 10.96
CA GLY A 50 4.00 6.57 11.42
C GLY A 50 3.64 5.49 10.39
N GLY A 51 4.64 4.72 9.96
CA GLY A 51 4.42 3.51 9.16
C GLY A 51 3.56 2.50 9.91
N ILE A 52 2.97 1.56 9.16
CA ILE A 52 2.19 0.46 9.72
C ILE A 52 3.05 -0.79 9.64
N TYR A 53 3.33 -1.44 10.77
CA TYR A 53 4.27 -2.55 10.86
C TYR A 53 3.52 -3.83 11.24
N LEU A 54 3.41 -4.75 10.30
CA LEU A 54 2.73 -6.04 10.45
C LEU A 54 3.72 -7.19 10.32
N ASN A 55 3.38 -8.33 10.91
CA ASN A 55 4.28 -9.47 11.04
C ASN A 55 4.32 -10.39 9.80
N SER A 56 3.40 -10.25 8.84
CA SER A 56 3.39 -11.03 7.60
C SER A 56 2.92 -10.21 6.40
N ILE A 57 3.36 -10.60 5.20
CA ILE A 57 2.88 -10.01 3.92
C ILE A 57 1.36 -10.16 3.78
N GLY A 58 0.81 -11.32 4.14
CA GLY A 58 -0.63 -11.55 4.10
C GLY A 58 -1.45 -10.54 4.91
N LYS A 59 -0.97 -10.13 6.10
CA LYS A 59 -1.65 -9.10 6.88
C LYS A 59 -1.62 -7.72 6.24
N TYR A 60 -0.57 -7.38 5.49
CA TYR A 60 -0.55 -6.14 4.72
C TYR A 60 -1.60 -6.17 3.61
N ILE A 61 -1.72 -7.30 2.89
CA ILE A 61 -2.74 -7.47 1.86
C ILE A 61 -4.15 -7.36 2.46
N GLU A 62 -4.43 -8.09 3.55
CA GLU A 62 -5.74 -8.06 4.21
C GLU A 62 -6.12 -6.65 4.68
N LEU A 63 -5.20 -5.96 5.37
CA LEU A 63 -5.44 -4.59 5.84
C LEU A 63 -5.68 -3.64 4.66
N ASN A 64 -4.81 -3.68 3.65
CA ASN A 64 -4.89 -2.79 2.50
C ASN A 64 -6.21 -2.99 1.73
N SER A 65 -6.56 -4.23 1.40
CA SER A 65 -7.80 -4.55 0.68
C SER A 65 -9.04 -4.14 1.46
N ARG A 66 -9.09 -4.47 2.76
CA ARG A 66 -10.24 -4.15 3.62
C ARG A 66 -10.46 -2.65 3.72
N GLU A 67 -9.41 -1.88 3.97
CA GLU A 67 -9.52 -0.44 4.12
C GLU A 67 -9.78 0.26 2.78
N ALA A 68 -9.28 -0.27 1.66
CA ALA A 68 -9.62 0.21 0.33
C ALA A 68 -11.12 0.08 0.04
N ILE A 69 -11.68 -1.12 0.25
CA ILE A 69 -13.11 -1.40 0.04
C ILE A 69 -13.97 -0.51 0.94
N ARG A 70 -13.68 -0.48 2.25
CA ARG A 70 -14.40 0.37 3.21
C ARG A 70 -14.35 1.85 2.83
N THR A 71 -13.20 2.33 2.38
CA THR A 71 -13.04 3.73 1.95
C THR A 71 -13.88 4.02 0.71
N HIS A 72 -13.91 3.11 -0.25
CA HIS A 72 -14.72 3.25 -1.45
C HIS A 72 -16.22 3.27 -1.11
N GLU A 73 -16.70 2.31 -0.34
CA GLU A 73 -18.09 2.23 0.11
C GLU A 73 -18.50 3.51 0.85
N LYS A 74 -17.65 3.98 1.77
CA LYS A 74 -17.88 5.19 2.56
C LYS A 74 -18.10 6.44 1.71
N TYR A 75 -17.43 6.56 0.58
CA TYR A 75 -17.50 7.75 -0.28
C TYR A 75 -18.25 7.52 -1.59
N SER A 76 -18.86 6.35 -1.78
CA SER A 76 -19.58 5.95 -3.01
C SER A 76 -20.75 6.89 -3.34
N HIS A 77 -21.39 7.45 -2.32
CA HIS A 77 -22.53 8.38 -2.43
C HIS A 77 -22.17 9.78 -2.96
N ILE A 78 -20.88 10.15 -3.05
CA ILE A 78 -20.48 11.49 -3.50
C ILE A 78 -20.56 11.51 -5.02
N GLU A 79 -21.50 12.23 -5.63
CA GLU A 79 -21.66 12.26 -7.09
C GLU A 79 -20.48 12.94 -7.81
N ASN A 80 -19.93 14.02 -7.25
CA ASN A 80 -18.81 14.73 -7.86
C ASN A 80 -17.53 13.89 -7.82
N ASP A 81 -17.08 13.43 -8.99
CA ASP A 81 -15.90 12.57 -9.13
C ASP A 81 -14.64 13.17 -8.52
N HIS A 82 -14.37 14.47 -8.72
CA HIS A 82 -13.18 15.11 -8.18
C HIS A 82 -13.18 15.09 -6.64
N ALA A 83 -14.31 15.42 -6.02
CA ALA A 83 -14.46 15.37 -4.57
C ALA A 83 -14.37 13.93 -4.04
N ARG A 84 -15.03 12.97 -4.70
CA ARG A 84 -15.00 11.56 -4.36
C ARG A 84 -13.58 11.00 -4.44
N PHE A 85 -12.88 11.24 -5.55
CA PHE A 85 -11.49 10.82 -5.75
C PHE A 85 -10.57 11.44 -4.72
N TYR A 86 -10.68 12.73 -4.44
CA TYR A 86 -9.89 13.38 -3.39
C TYR A 86 -10.08 12.70 -2.02
N LYS A 87 -11.32 12.41 -1.63
CA LYS A 87 -11.62 11.76 -0.34
C LYS A 87 -11.04 10.36 -0.27
N ILE A 88 -11.22 9.54 -1.31
CA ILE A 88 -10.67 8.18 -1.38
C ILE A 88 -9.14 8.22 -1.35
N THR A 89 -8.50 8.99 -2.24
CA THR A 89 -7.03 9.14 -2.32
C THR A 89 -6.43 9.61 -1.01
N SER A 90 -7.10 10.51 -0.28
CA SER A 90 -6.60 11.00 1.01
C SER A 90 -6.44 9.91 2.08
N VAL A 91 -7.09 8.76 1.89
CA VAL A 91 -6.96 7.59 2.76
C VAL A 91 -6.05 6.56 2.12
N VAL A 92 -6.35 6.11 0.89
CA VAL A 92 -5.66 4.96 0.30
C VAL A 92 -4.21 5.23 -0.04
N LEU A 93 -3.86 6.45 -0.47
CA LEU A 93 -2.47 6.80 -0.81
C LEU A 93 -1.61 6.94 0.46
N VAL A 94 -2.22 7.41 1.55
CA VAL A 94 -1.58 7.45 2.89
C VAL A 94 -1.36 6.03 3.41
N LEU A 95 -2.36 5.16 3.25
CA LEU A 95 -2.27 3.75 3.63
C LEU A 95 -1.16 3.04 2.86
N ALA A 96 -1.11 3.20 1.53
CA ALA A 96 -0.09 2.63 0.66
C ALA A 96 1.34 3.01 1.12
N GLN A 97 1.59 4.29 1.40
CA GLN A 97 2.91 4.74 1.90
C GLN A 97 3.25 4.08 3.24
N LYS A 98 2.30 4.07 4.19
CA LYS A 98 2.53 3.54 5.54
C LYS A 98 2.79 2.04 5.54
N THR A 99 2.03 1.27 4.77
CA THR A 99 2.21 -0.19 4.70
C THR A 99 3.43 -0.56 3.87
N THR A 100 3.78 0.20 2.82
CA THR A 100 5.05 0.03 2.09
C THR A 100 6.26 0.23 3.01
N ALA A 101 6.25 1.27 3.84
CA ALA A 101 7.31 1.47 4.83
C ALA A 101 7.42 0.26 5.78
N GLY A 102 6.28 -0.31 6.18
CA GLY A 102 6.22 -1.55 6.96
C GLY A 102 6.85 -2.76 6.26
N VAL A 103 6.50 -2.98 4.99
CA VAL A 103 7.07 -4.06 4.17
C VAL A 103 8.58 -3.91 4.04
N MET A 104 9.08 -2.71 3.80
CA MET A 104 10.52 -2.43 3.69
C MET A 104 11.25 -2.70 5.02
N VAL A 105 10.69 -2.28 6.15
CA VAL A 105 11.26 -2.55 7.47
C VAL A 105 11.26 -4.04 7.79
N LYS A 106 10.16 -4.75 7.49
CA LYS A 106 10.10 -6.21 7.64
C LYS A 106 11.18 -6.90 6.80
N PHE A 107 11.30 -6.54 5.52
CA PHE A 107 12.32 -7.09 4.64
C PHE A 107 13.72 -6.91 5.21
N TYR A 108 14.04 -5.70 5.70
CA TYR A 108 15.32 -5.43 6.34
C TYR A 108 15.59 -6.39 7.51
N TYR A 109 14.66 -6.50 8.47
CA TYR A 109 14.84 -7.37 9.63
C TYR A 109 14.90 -8.86 9.26
N ASP A 110 14.10 -9.32 8.29
CA ASP A 110 14.12 -10.69 7.82
C ASP A 110 15.50 -11.02 7.20
N VAL A 111 16.07 -10.12 6.39
CA VAL A 111 17.42 -10.28 5.82
C VAL A 111 18.49 -10.31 6.92
N GLN A 112 18.39 -9.45 7.93
CA GLN A 112 19.34 -9.44 9.05
C GLN A 112 19.27 -10.74 9.86
N LYS A 113 18.06 -11.26 10.09
CA LYS A 113 17.86 -12.56 10.77
C LYS A 113 18.44 -13.72 9.95
N LEU A 114 18.24 -13.73 8.63
CA LEU A 114 18.81 -14.74 7.74
C LEU A 114 20.33 -14.70 7.75
N LYS A 115 20.95 -13.51 7.69
CA LYS A 115 22.41 -13.36 7.81
C LYS A 115 22.94 -13.93 9.11
N ALA A 116 22.30 -13.64 10.24
CA ALA A 116 22.69 -14.19 11.54
C ALA A 116 22.66 -15.73 11.53
N ILE A 117 21.58 -16.33 11.04
CA ILE A 117 21.44 -17.80 10.93
C ILE A 117 22.54 -18.39 10.04
N LEU A 118 22.85 -17.76 8.91
CA LEU A 118 23.89 -18.23 7.99
C LEU A 118 25.27 -18.20 8.64
N LEU A 119 25.62 -17.13 9.36
CA LEU A 119 26.88 -17.01 10.09
C LEU A 119 27.05 -18.11 11.15
N PHE A 120 26.00 -18.39 11.93
CA PHE A 120 26.02 -19.49 12.91
C PHE A 120 26.22 -20.86 12.24
N LYS A 121 25.69 -21.07 11.03
CA LYS A 121 25.88 -22.32 10.29
C LYS A 121 27.26 -22.45 9.65
N THR A 122 27.93 -21.35 9.34
CA THR A 122 29.27 -21.38 8.72
C THR A 122 30.40 -21.55 9.73
N PHE A 123 30.17 -21.17 10.98
CA PHE A 123 31.12 -21.35 12.09
C PHE A 123 30.44 -22.07 13.26
N PRO A 124 30.13 -23.38 13.13
CA PRO A 124 29.70 -24.16 14.28
C PRO A 124 30.84 -24.17 15.30
N ARG A 125 30.53 -23.81 16.55
CA ARG A 125 31.47 -23.96 17.67
C ARG A 125 31.70 -25.44 17.98
#